data_AF-A0A945FBZ1-F1
#
_entry.id   AF-A0A945FBZ1-F1
#
_cell.length_a   1.000
_cell.length_b   1.000
_cell.length_c   1.000
_cell.angle_alpha   90.00
_cell.angle_beta   90.00
_cell.angle_gamma   90.00
#
_symmetry.space_group_name_H-M   'P 1'
#
loop_
_entity.id
_entity.type
_entity.pdbx_description
1 polymer ?
#
loop_
_entity_poly.entity_id
_entity_poly.type
_entity_poly.pdbx_seq_one_letter_code
_entity_poly.pdbx_strand_id
1 'polypeptide(L)'
;TRQEVDDIRGVDSSGVLKTLLEKKVIGPAGRKKVPGRPIMYRTTQKFLEYFGLKDLSDLPTLEDLREEMEGEDPPLQTQIEFSASEASEPLTENKEDHD
;
A
#
# COMPACT_ATOMS: atom_id res chain seq x y z
N THR A 1 -3.73 -8.04 -11.44
CA THR A 1 -4.45 -6.94 -12.13
C THR A 1 -5.71 -6.64 -11.36
N ARG A 2 -6.43 -5.53 -11.63
CA ARG A 2 -7.67 -5.22 -10.89
C ARG A 2 -8.67 -6.37 -10.92
N GLN A 3 -8.94 -6.91 -12.11
CA GLN A 3 -9.91 -7.99 -12.30
C GLN A 3 -9.56 -9.21 -11.45
N GLU A 4 -8.29 -9.63 -11.46
CA GLU A 4 -7.83 -10.78 -10.64
C GLU A 4 -8.02 -10.53 -9.13
N VAL A 5 -7.94 -9.28 -8.67
CA VAL A 5 -8.22 -8.93 -7.26
C VAL A 5 -9.72 -8.98 -6.97
N ASP A 6 -10.53 -8.46 -7.89
CA ASP A 6 -12.00 -8.51 -7.79
C ASP A 6 -12.50 -9.96 -7.74
N ASP A 7 -11.94 -10.84 -8.57
CA ASP A 7 -12.29 -12.26 -8.64
C ASP A 7 -11.98 -13.00 -7.33
N ILE A 8 -10.87 -12.67 -6.66
CA ILE A 8 -10.49 -13.26 -5.35
C ILE A 8 -11.40 -12.73 -4.23
N ARG A 9 -11.71 -11.43 -4.23
CA ARG A 9 -12.50 -10.80 -3.16
C ARG A 9 -14.00 -10.97 -3.34
N GLY A 10 -14.46 -11.31 -4.54
CA GLY A 10 -15.87 -11.41 -4.90
C GLY A 10 -16.60 -10.07 -4.97
N VAL A 11 -15.89 -8.94 -4.89
CA VAL A 11 -16.45 -7.59 -4.88
C VAL A 11 -15.59 -6.61 -5.67
N ASP A 12 -16.18 -5.50 -6.13
CA ASP A 12 -15.44 -4.45 -6.83
C ASP A 12 -14.40 -3.78 -5.91
N SER A 13 -13.13 -3.83 -6.32
CA SER A 13 -12.00 -3.28 -5.57
C SER A 13 -11.46 -1.98 -6.18
N SER A 14 -12.20 -1.32 -7.09
CA SER A 14 -11.72 -0.12 -7.78
C SER A 14 -11.38 1.02 -6.81
N GLY A 15 -12.28 1.30 -5.85
CA GLY A 15 -12.10 2.34 -4.84
C GLY A 15 -10.91 2.05 -3.92
N VAL A 16 -10.78 0.80 -3.47
CA VAL A 16 -9.68 0.38 -2.59
C VAL A 16 -8.33 0.50 -3.30
N LEU A 17 -8.23 0.00 -4.54
CA LEU A 17 -7.01 0.12 -5.33
C LEU A 17 -6.63 1.57 -5.58
N LYS A 18 -7.61 2.45 -5.86
CA LYS A 18 -7.39 3.89 -6.00
C LYS A 18 -6.79 4.48 -4.73
N THR A 19 -7.38 4.20 -3.57
CA THR A 19 -6.88 4.68 -2.28
C THR A 19 -5.47 4.19 -2.00
N LEU A 20 -5.16 2.90 -2.23
CA LEU A 20 -3.82 2.34 -2.04
C LEU A 20 -2.77 2.96 -2.98
N LEU A 21 -3.16 3.28 -4.22
CA LEU A 21 -2.31 3.99 -5.18
C LEU A 21 -2.04 5.44 -4.77
N GLU A 22 -3.08 6.18 -4.35
CA GLU A 22 -2.96 7.56 -3.86
C GLU A 22 -2.02 7.64 -2.65
N LYS A 23 -2.11 6.65 -1.76
CA LYS A 23 -1.26 6.55 -0.57
C LYS A 23 0.13 6.00 -0.86
N LYS A 24 0.42 5.66 -2.13
CA LYS A 24 1.69 5.12 -2.66
C LYS A 24 2.13 3.80 -2.02
N VAL A 25 1.20 3.05 -1.46
CA VAL A 25 1.49 1.76 -0.81
C VAL A 25 1.55 0.63 -1.84
N ILE A 26 0.79 0.79 -2.92
CA ILE A 26 0.96 0.01 -4.14
C ILE A 26 1.27 0.95 -5.31
N GLY A 27 1.81 0.39 -6.39
CA GLY A 27 2.13 1.11 -7.61
C GLY A 27 1.99 0.25 -8.87
N PRO A 28 2.05 0.85 -10.07
CA PRO A 28 2.02 0.11 -11.31
C PRO A 28 3.29 -0.76 -11.47
N ALA A 29 3.09 -2.00 -11.89
CA ALA A 29 4.14 -2.98 -12.21
C ALA A 29 4.25 -3.24 -13.72
N GLY A 30 3.69 -2.34 -14.55
CA GLY A 30 3.57 -2.50 -15.99
C GLY A 30 2.20 -3.04 -16.40
N ARG A 31 2.13 -3.62 -17.60
CA ARG A 31 0.88 -4.14 -18.20
C ARG A 31 1.05 -5.61 -18.59
N LYS A 32 0.05 -6.43 -18.33
CA LYS A 32 0.05 -7.86 -18.69
C LYS A 32 0.01 -8.01 -20.22
N LYS A 33 0.75 -8.98 -20.77
CA LYS A 33 0.82 -9.26 -22.22
C LYS A 33 -0.35 -10.13 -22.70
N VAL A 34 -1.58 -9.69 -22.43
CA VAL A 34 -2.83 -10.36 -22.82
C VAL A 34 -3.77 -9.33 -23.48
N PRO A 35 -4.83 -9.76 -24.19
CA PRO A 35 -5.84 -8.85 -24.72
C PRO A 35 -6.38 -7.88 -23.65
N GLY A 36 -6.59 -6.62 -24.01
CA GLY A 36 -6.94 -5.55 -23.07
C GLY A 36 -5.77 -4.96 -22.27
N ARG A 37 -4.61 -5.62 -22.26
CA ARG A 37 -3.35 -5.16 -21.63
C ARG A 37 -3.55 -4.50 -20.25
N PRO A 38 -4.21 -5.18 -19.31
CA PRO A 38 -4.56 -4.61 -18.01
C PRO A 38 -3.31 -4.24 -17.20
N ILE A 39 -3.45 -3.22 -16.34
CA ILE A 39 -2.41 -2.76 -15.43
C ILE A 39 -2.16 -3.83 -14.36
N MET A 40 -0.88 -4.13 -14.15
CA MET A 40 -0.41 -4.95 -13.02
C MET A 40 -0.02 -4.02 -11.87
N TYR A 41 -0.21 -4.48 -10.64
CA TYR A 41 0.11 -3.73 -9.43
C TYR A 41 1.17 -4.48 -8.63
N ARG A 42 1.99 -3.73 -7.89
CA ARG A 42 2.98 -4.25 -6.94
C ARG A 42 3.00 -3.40 -5.68
N THR A 43 3.49 -3.95 -4.59
CA THR A 43 3.84 -3.18 -3.38
C THR A 43 5.02 -2.25 -3.66
N THR A 44 5.16 -1.20 -2.85
CA THR A 44 6.23 -0.21 -2.94
C THR A 44 7.13 -0.27 -1.71
N GLN A 45 8.19 0.54 -1.67
CA GLN A 45 8.99 0.70 -0.45
C GLN A 45 8.16 1.19 0.74
N LYS A 46 7.17 2.06 0.47
CA LYS A 46 6.29 2.60 1.50
C LYS A 46 5.44 1.51 2.16
N PHE A 47 5.09 0.45 1.43
CA PHE A 47 4.46 -0.74 2.02
C PHE A 47 5.39 -1.36 3.09
N LEU A 48 6.65 -1.61 2.75
CA LEU A 48 7.61 -2.20 3.69
C LEU A 48 7.78 -1.34 4.95
N GLU A 49 7.91 -0.02 4.78
CA GLU A 49 8.00 0.93 5.88
C GLU A 49 6.76 0.90 6.78
N TYR A 50 5.56 0.89 6.19
CA TYR A 50 4.31 0.84 6.97
C TYR A 50 4.14 -0.45 7.76
N PHE A 51 4.57 -1.58 7.21
CA PHE A 51 4.48 -2.88 7.87
C PHE A 51 5.72 -3.21 8.73
N GLY A 52 6.71 -2.31 8.81
CA GLY A 52 7.94 -2.52 9.57
C GLY A 52 8.83 -3.64 9.03
N LEU A 53 8.69 -3.96 7.73
CA LEU A 53 9.42 -5.05 7.07
C LEU A 53 10.71 -4.51 6.45
N LYS A 54 11.78 -5.30 6.45
CA LYS A 54 13.00 -4.94 5.70
C LYS A 54 12.82 -5.26 4.22
N ASP A 55 12.21 -6.40 3.93
CA ASP A 55 11.87 -6.83 2.59
C ASP A 55 10.66 -7.78 2.56
N LEU A 56 10.25 -8.22 1.37
CA LEU A 56 9.06 -9.06 1.20
C LEU A 56 9.21 -10.49 1.74
N SER A 57 10.43 -10.95 2.05
CA SER A 57 10.65 -12.26 2.67
C SER A 57 10.34 -12.27 4.16
N ASP A 58 10.27 -11.09 4.79
CA ASP A 58 9.82 -10.92 6.19
C ASP A 58 8.29 -11.03 6.35
N LEU A 59 7.55 -11.23 5.25
CA LEU A 59 6.10 -11.41 5.33
C LEU A 59 5.75 -12.73 6.04
N PRO A 60 4.77 -12.74 6.97
CA PRO A 60 4.28 -13.96 7.59
C PRO A 60 3.74 -14.93 6.53
N THR A 61 3.82 -16.23 6.83
CA THR A 61 3.24 -17.23 5.94
C THR A 61 1.72 -17.16 5.96
N LEU A 62 1.07 -17.80 4.99
CA LEU A 62 -0.40 -17.85 4.95
C LEU A 62 -0.95 -18.62 6.15
N GLU A 63 -0.22 -19.65 6.60
CA GLU A 63 -0.51 -20.42 7.80
C GLU A 63 -0.43 -19.55 9.07
N ASP A 64 0.66 -18.77 9.24
CA ASP A 64 0.81 -17.87 10.39
C ASP A 64 -0.33 -16.83 10.45
N LEU A 65 -0.68 -16.23 9.29
CA LEU A 65 -1.80 -15.29 9.17
C LEU A 65 -3.14 -15.92 9.56
N ARG A 66 -3.35 -17.20 9.21
CA ARG A 66 -4.59 -17.90 9.53
C ARG A 66 -4.71 -18.17 11.02
N GLU A 67 -3.60 -18.53 11.68
CA GLU A 67 -3.57 -18.76 13.14
C GLU A 67 -3.81 -17.45 13.92
N GLU A 68 -3.22 -16.33 13.48
CA GLU A 68 -3.46 -15.01 14.06
C GLU A 68 -4.92 -14.55 13.87
N MET A 69 -5.54 -14.88 12.73
CA MET A 69 -6.93 -14.51 12.43
C MET A 69 -7.97 -15.45 13.05
N GLU A 70 -7.61 -16.67 13.46
CA GLU A 70 -8.51 -17.64 14.09
C GLU A 70 -8.67 -17.46 15.60
N GLY A 71 -7.86 -16.59 16.24
CA GLY A 71 -7.84 -16.39 17.68
C GLY A 71 -8.56 -15.14 18.21
N GLU A 72 -8.88 -14.17 17.38
CA GLU A 72 -9.50 -12.91 17.80
C GLU A 72 -10.63 -12.51 16.84
N ASP A 73 -11.69 -11.88 17.36
CA ASP A 73 -12.59 -11.07 16.53
C ASP A 73 -11.71 -10.22 15.59
N PRO A 74 -12.00 -10.17 14.27
CA PRO A 74 -11.13 -9.51 13.31
C PRO A 74 -10.80 -8.14 13.88
N PRO A 75 -9.50 -7.81 14.11
CA PRO A 75 -9.13 -6.60 14.81
C PRO A 75 -9.87 -5.47 14.13
N LEU A 76 -10.76 -4.80 14.90
CA LEU A 76 -11.59 -3.69 14.46
C LEU A 76 -10.72 -2.89 13.50
N GLN A 77 -11.05 -3.01 12.20
CA GLN A 77 -10.21 -2.58 11.07
C GLN A 77 -9.07 -1.74 11.58
N THR A 78 -7.84 -2.29 11.71
CA THR A 78 -6.67 -1.46 12.00
C THR A 78 -6.88 -0.23 11.14
N GLN A 79 -7.16 0.91 11.76
CA GLN A 79 -7.44 2.11 11.01
C GLN A 79 -6.09 2.40 10.41
N ILE A 80 -5.87 1.91 9.19
CA ILE A 80 -4.63 2.14 8.48
C ILE A 80 -4.72 3.61 8.15
N GLU A 81 -4.28 4.42 9.11
CA GLU A 81 -4.14 5.86 9.02
C GLU A 81 -2.96 6.07 8.11
N PHE A 82 -3.24 5.94 6.82
CA PHE A 82 -2.35 6.42 5.79
C PHE A 82 -2.40 7.94 5.86
N SER A 83 -1.76 8.51 6.87
CA SER A 83 -1.56 9.94 6.98
C SER A 83 -0.80 10.38 5.74
N ALA A 84 -1.39 11.29 4.98
CA ALA A 84 -0.78 11.92 3.82
C ALA A 84 0.24 13.00 4.22
N SER A 85 0.97 12.79 5.32
CA SER A 85 1.93 13.75 5.86
C SER A 85 3.35 13.30 5.53
N GLU A 86 3.81 13.69 4.35
CA GLU A 86 5.17 14.18 4.10
C GLU A 86 5.18 14.81 2.69
N ALA A 87 4.35 15.83 2.51
CA ALA A 87 4.70 16.90 1.59
C ALA A 87 5.72 17.75 2.36
N SER A 88 6.99 17.53 2.04
CA SER A 88 8.13 18.32 2.47
C SER A 88 7.79 19.81 2.56
N GLU A 89 7.84 20.37 3.77
CA GLU A 89 7.86 21.80 4.01
C GLU A 89 9.04 22.43 3.25
N PRO A 90 8.84 23.52 2.49
CA PRO A 90 9.97 24.31 2.03
C PRO A 90 10.53 25.08 3.24
N LEU A 91 11.66 24.61 3.77
CA LEU A 91 12.56 25.46 4.56
C LEU A 91 13.13 26.53 3.63
N THR A 92 12.47 27.69 3.51
CA THR A 92 13.19 28.91 3.11
C THR A 92 13.93 29.40 4.35
N GLU A 93 15.17 28.98 4.44
CA GLU A 93 16.19 29.47 5.36
C GLU A 93 16.29 31.00 5.25
N ASN A 94 16.08 31.66 6.38
CA ASN A 94 16.39 33.07 6.57
C ASN A 94 17.88 33.28 6.31
N LYS A 95 18.21 34.12 5.32
CA LYS A 95 19.52 34.74 5.27
C LYS A 95 19.39 36.09 5.98
N GLU A 96 19.93 36.13 7.20
CA GLU A 96 20.38 37.36 7.83
C GLU A 96 21.31 38.08 6.83
N ASP A 97 21.02 39.35 6.54
CA ASP A 97 22.08 40.31 6.32
C ASP A 97 21.79 41.54 7.17
N HIS A 98 22.80 41.83 7.95
CA HIS A 98 22.92 42.84 8.99
C HIS A 98 23.70 44.00 8.36
N ASP A 99 23.06 45.16 8.21
CA ASP A 99 23.68 46.50 8.34
C ASP A 99 22.59 47.58 8.48
#